data_AF-A0A9D8Q3G9-F1
#
_entry.id   AF-A0A9D8Q3G9-F1
#
_cell.length_a   1.000
_cell.length_b   1.000
_cell.length_c   1.000
_cell.angle_alpha   90.00
_cell.angle_beta   90.00
_cell.angle_gamma   90.00
#
_symmetry.space_group_name_H-M   'P 1'
#
loop_
_entity.id
_entity.type
_entity.pdbx_description
1 polymer ?
#
loop_
_entity_poly.entity_id
_entity_poly.type
_entity_poly.pdbx_seq_one_letter_code
_entity_poly.pdbx_strand_id
1 'polypeptide(L)'
;MKRFLAYAMVLLPVAAVAQQVPAEAQMDMWCGTAFEVMTHDAPADATPEKLAAAAVFQRGGEALIDRAIPIYLEAGYSDQALAEYRSRLEESVSRIVNGSARTGEDPPYSFQDCSALIGQ
;
A
#
# COMPACT_ATOMS: atom_id res chain seq x y z
N MET A 1 54.55 -20.23 29.51
CA MET A 1 53.61 -21.24 28.95
C MET A 1 52.34 -20.52 28.53
N LYS A 2 51.78 -20.93 27.39
CA LYS A 2 50.85 -20.19 26.51
C LYS A 2 49.59 -19.66 27.20
N ARG A 3 49.31 -18.39 26.91
CA ARG A 3 48.13 -17.60 27.28
C ARG A 3 46.92 -17.97 26.41
N PHE A 4 45.77 -18.12 27.06
CA PHE A 4 44.40 -17.74 26.68
C PHE A 4 43.98 -17.89 25.20
N LEU A 5 43.01 -18.79 24.96
CA LEU A 5 41.96 -18.57 23.96
C LEU A 5 40.59 -18.84 24.61
N ALA A 6 40.03 -17.78 25.19
CA ALA A 6 38.61 -17.71 25.49
C ALA A 6 37.87 -17.51 24.18
N TYR A 7 37.09 -18.50 23.78
CA TYR A 7 36.18 -18.46 22.64
C TYR A 7 34.99 -17.57 23.02
N ALA A 8 35.13 -16.26 22.85
CA ALA A 8 34.02 -15.32 22.98
C ALA A 8 33.16 -15.46 21.71
N MET A 9 32.14 -16.33 21.78
CA MET A 9 31.03 -16.34 20.82
C MET A 9 30.32 -14.99 20.93
N VAL A 10 30.66 -14.07 20.02
CA VAL A 10 29.93 -12.82 19.84
C VAL A 10 28.61 -13.18 19.17
N LEU A 11 27.57 -13.41 19.99
CA LEU A 11 26.19 -13.36 19.56
C LEU A 11 25.90 -11.91 19.17
N LEU A 12 26.17 -11.55 17.92
CA LEU A 12 25.66 -10.30 17.36
C LEU A 12 24.14 -10.44 17.32
N PRO A 13 23.37 -9.64 18.08
CA PRO A 13 21.94 -9.55 17.85
C PRO A 13 21.80 -8.97 16.46
N VAL A 14 21.36 -9.79 15.50
CA VAL A 14 20.86 -9.29 14.22
C VAL A 14 19.59 -8.52 14.58
N ALA A 15 19.76 -7.24 14.91
CA ALA A 15 18.65 -6.32 14.95
C ALA A 15 18.14 -6.28 13.52
N ALA A 16 17.05 -7.01 13.26
CA ALA A 16 16.26 -6.84 12.06
C ALA A 16 15.77 -5.39 12.08
N VAL A 17 16.52 -4.50 11.46
CA VAL A 17 16.04 -3.18 11.08
C VAL A 17 14.95 -3.48 10.07
N ALA A 18 13.69 -3.42 10.50
CA ALA A 18 12.56 -3.31 9.57
C ALA A 18 12.90 -2.13 8.65
N GLN A 19 13.23 -2.42 7.40
CA GLN A 19 13.59 -1.39 6.45
C GLN A 19 12.34 -0.54 6.25
N GLN A 20 12.47 0.77 6.42
CA GLN A 20 11.31 1.65 6.27
C GLN A 20 10.77 1.51 4.84
N VAL A 21 9.47 1.26 4.71
CA VAL A 21 8.83 1.15 3.39
C VAL A 21 9.04 2.47 2.64
N PRO A 22 9.60 2.45 1.41
CA PRO A 22 9.80 3.65 0.60
C PRO A 22 8.51 4.43 0.40
N ALA A 23 8.60 5.75 0.25
CA ALA A 23 7.43 6.62 0.10
C ALA A 23 6.64 6.30 -1.17
N GLU A 24 7.33 5.87 -2.23
CA GLU A 24 6.75 5.46 -3.50
C GLU A 24 5.87 4.22 -3.34
N ALA A 25 6.32 3.22 -2.57
CA ALA A 25 5.53 2.02 -2.30
C ALA A 25 4.32 2.31 -1.38
N GLN A 26 4.46 3.27 -0.46
CA GLN A 26 3.33 3.76 0.33
C GLN A 26 2.30 4.46 -0.55
N MET A 27 2.75 5.28 -1.50
CA MET A 27 1.89 5.96 -2.47
C MET A 27 1.18 4.98 -3.39
N ASP A 28 1.91 4.01 -3.94
CA ASP A 28 1.35 2.94 -4.77
C ASP A 28 0.26 2.16 -4.03
N MET A 29 0.54 1.74 -2.79
CA MET A 29 -0.44 1.01 -1.99
C MET A 29 -1.69 1.86 -1.69
N TRP A 30 -1.51 3.13 -1.33
CA TRP A 30 -2.64 4.02 -1.04
C TRP A 30 -3.47 4.30 -2.30
N CYS A 31 -2.82 4.73 -3.39
CA CYS A 31 -3.49 5.07 -4.65
C CYS A 31 -4.17 3.85 -5.29
N GLY A 32 -3.52 2.69 -5.24
CA GLY A 32 -4.13 1.46 -5.72
C GLY A 32 -5.37 1.07 -4.93
N THR A 33 -5.30 1.15 -3.60
CA THR A 33 -6.47 0.92 -2.73
C THR A 33 -7.59 1.93 -3.01
N ALA A 34 -7.25 3.20 -3.24
CA ALA A 34 -8.24 4.23 -3.58
C ALA A 34 -8.96 3.96 -4.90
N PHE A 35 -8.24 3.48 -5.92
CA PHE A 35 -8.86 3.09 -7.18
C PHE A 35 -9.67 1.80 -7.08
N GLU A 36 -9.21 0.80 -6.31
CA GLU A 36 -10.02 -0.40 -6.00
C GLU A 36 -11.35 0.01 -5.36
N VAL A 37 -11.32 0.80 -4.28
CA VAL A 37 -12.51 1.28 -3.58
C VAL A 37 -13.43 2.08 -4.52
N MET A 38 -12.88 3.00 -5.32
CA MET A 38 -13.65 3.83 -6.24
C MET A 38 -14.35 3.02 -7.34
N THR A 39 -13.77 1.88 -7.75
CA THR A 39 -14.25 1.08 -8.89
C THR A 39 -15.01 -0.19 -8.47
N HIS A 40 -15.03 -0.52 -7.18
CA HIS A 40 -15.67 -1.73 -6.66
C HIS A 40 -17.18 -1.80 -6.97
N ASP A 41 -17.91 -0.72 -6.68
CA ASP A 41 -19.37 -0.66 -6.81
C ASP A 41 -19.80 0.28 -7.94
N ALA A 42 -19.70 -0.20 -9.18
CA ALA A 42 -20.22 0.55 -10.33
C ALA A 42 -21.74 0.75 -10.21
N PRO A 43 -22.27 1.98 -10.43
CA PRO A 43 -23.70 2.23 -10.41
C PRO A 43 -24.44 1.33 -11.42
N ALA A 44 -25.62 0.82 -11.05
CA ALA A 44 -26.41 -0.06 -11.91
C ALA A 44 -26.85 0.60 -13.23
N ASP A 45 -26.87 1.95 -13.27
CA ASP A 45 -27.21 2.77 -14.44
C ASP A 45 -25.97 3.34 -15.16
N ALA A 46 -24.77 2.87 -14.83
CA ALA A 46 -23.54 3.30 -15.49
C ALA A 46 -23.57 2.95 -16.98
N THR A 47 -23.28 3.94 -17.83
CA THR A 47 -23.21 3.73 -19.27
C THR A 47 -21.96 2.92 -19.63
N PRO A 48 -21.93 2.25 -20.81
CA PRO A 48 -20.73 1.53 -21.26
C PRO A 48 -19.47 2.40 -21.28
N GLU A 49 -19.59 3.69 -21.60
CA GLU A 49 -18.48 4.63 -21.62
C GLU A 49 -17.93 4.89 -20.21
N LYS A 50 -18.81 5.02 -19.20
CA LYS A 50 -18.40 5.16 -17.79
C LYS A 50 -17.72 3.90 -17.28
N LEU A 51 -18.24 2.73 -17.63
CA LEU A 51 -17.63 1.45 -17.27
C LEU A 51 -16.24 1.30 -17.93
N ALA A 52 -16.10 1.68 -19.20
CA ALA A 52 -14.82 1.66 -19.90
C ALA A 52 -13.80 2.62 -19.27
N ALA A 53 -14.23 3.81 -18.85
CA ALA A 53 -13.39 4.75 -18.13
C ALA A 53 -12.96 4.20 -16.76
N ALA A 54 -13.90 3.63 -15.99
CA ALA A 54 -13.61 3.01 -14.69
C ALA A 54 -12.61 1.84 -14.79
N ALA A 55 -12.68 1.05 -15.86
CA ALA A 55 -11.78 -0.09 -16.08
C ALA A 55 -10.30 0.32 -16.21
N VAL A 56 -10.00 1.56 -16.62
CA VAL A 56 -8.61 2.07 -16.65
C VAL A 56 -8.09 2.25 -15.23
N PHE A 57 -8.89 2.86 -14.35
CA PHE A 57 -8.52 3.08 -12.96
C PHE A 57 -8.46 1.77 -12.18
N GLN A 58 -9.39 0.84 -12.43
CA GLN A 58 -9.38 -0.48 -11.78
C GLN A 58 -8.08 -1.23 -12.07
N ARG A 59 -7.74 -1.43 -13.36
CA ARG A 59 -6.50 -2.12 -13.75
C ARG A 59 -5.25 -1.36 -13.29
N GLY A 60 -5.30 -0.04 -13.35
CA GLY A 60 -4.23 0.81 -12.82
C GLY A 60 -4.01 0.57 -11.34
N GLY A 61 -5.09 0.55 -10.55
CA GLY A 61 -5.04 0.32 -9.10
C GLY A 61 -4.50 -1.06 -8.72
N GLU A 62 -4.98 -2.11 -9.41
CA GLU A 62 -4.46 -3.48 -9.25
C GLU A 62 -2.94 -3.52 -9.49
N ALA A 63 -2.46 -2.90 -10.58
CA ALA A 63 -1.03 -2.86 -10.90
C ALA A 63 -0.19 -2.08 -9.87
N LEU A 64 -0.73 -1.03 -9.25
CA LEU A 64 -0.04 -0.29 -8.18
C LEU A 64 0.10 -1.16 -6.93
N ILE A 65 -0.95 -1.88 -6.54
CA ILE A 65 -0.91 -2.79 -5.38
C ILE A 65 0.07 -3.93 -5.63
N ASP A 66 0.02 -4.55 -6.81
CA ASP A 66 0.95 -5.62 -7.19
C ASP A 66 2.41 -5.15 -7.16
N ARG A 67 2.67 -3.88 -7.51
CA ARG A 67 4.00 -3.26 -7.41
C ARG A 67 4.41 -3.01 -5.95
N ALA A 68 3.49 -2.61 -5.09
CA ALA A 68 3.78 -2.26 -3.70
C ALA A 68 3.98 -3.49 -2.80
N ILE A 69 3.20 -4.56 -2.97
CA ILE A 69 3.23 -5.77 -2.13
C ILE A 69 4.65 -6.32 -1.91
N PRO A 70 5.46 -6.63 -2.95
CA PRO A 70 6.79 -7.20 -2.74
C PRO A 70 7.70 -6.26 -1.93
N ILE A 71 7.57 -4.94 -2.09
CA ILE A 71 8.36 -3.96 -1.35
C ILE A 71 8.01 -3.97 0.14
N TYR A 72 6.73 -4.14 0.50
CA TYR A 72 6.33 -4.29 1.90
C TYR A 72 6.89 -5.58 2.52
N LEU A 73 6.89 -6.69 1.76
CA LEU A 73 7.46 -7.95 2.22
C LEU A 73 8.98 -7.86 2.41
N GLU A 74 9.69 -7.22 1.47
CA GLU A 74 11.12 -6.93 1.58
C GLU A 74 11.45 -6.01 2.77
N ALA A 75 10.54 -5.06 3.09
CA ALA A 75 10.63 -4.20 4.26
C ALA A 75 10.41 -4.94 5.61
N GLY A 76 10.05 -6.23 5.56
CA GLY A 76 9.93 -7.09 6.74
C GLY A 76 8.49 -7.29 7.22
N TYR A 77 7.48 -6.91 6.45
CA TYR A 77 6.11 -7.34 6.73
C TYR A 77 5.99 -8.85 6.50
N SER A 78 5.30 -9.54 7.42
CA SER A 78 4.75 -10.86 7.12
C SER A 78 3.51 -10.72 6.24
N ASP A 79 3.13 -11.79 5.54
CA ASP A 79 1.88 -11.80 4.74
C ASP A 79 0.66 -11.43 5.60
N GLN A 80 0.58 -11.94 6.82
CA GLN A 80 -0.50 -11.62 7.76
C GLN A 80 -0.48 -10.12 8.14
N ALA A 81 0.69 -9.57 8.48
CA ALA A 81 0.80 -8.16 8.85
C ALA A 81 0.45 -7.24 7.67
N LEU A 82 0.82 -7.63 6.44
CA LEU A 82 0.49 -6.92 5.23
C LEU A 82 -1.02 -6.98 4.92
N ALA A 83 -1.65 -8.15 5.08
CA ALA A 83 -3.09 -8.30 4.92
C ALA A 83 -3.87 -7.44 5.94
N GLU A 84 -3.46 -7.47 7.21
CA GLU A 84 -4.06 -6.63 8.25
C GLU A 84 -3.84 -5.12 7.98
N TYR A 85 -2.66 -4.75 7.47
CA TYR A 85 -2.38 -3.37 7.07
C TYR A 85 -3.28 -2.94 5.91
N ARG A 86 -3.41 -3.76 4.85
CA ARG A 86 -4.28 -3.47 3.70
C ARG A 86 -5.74 -3.34 4.10
N SER A 87 -6.23 -4.21 4.98
CA SER A 87 -7.61 -4.13 5.50
C SER A 87 -7.86 -2.81 6.24
N ARG A 88 -6.95 -2.40 7.14
CA ARG A 88 -7.07 -1.10 7.82
C ARG A 88 -6.96 0.09 6.85
N LEU A 89 -6.11 -0.04 5.84
CA LEU A 89 -5.94 0.98 4.80
C LEU A 89 -7.22 1.14 3.98
N GLU A 90 -7.81 0.04 3.52
CA GLU A 90 -9.07 0.02 2.77
C GLU A 90 -10.22 0.68 3.56
N GLU A 91 -10.37 0.35 4.84
CA GLU A 91 -11.35 1.01 5.72
C GLU A 91 -11.14 2.53 5.79
N SER A 92 -9.89 2.98 5.86
CA SER A 92 -9.54 4.40 5.92
C SER A 92 -9.84 5.10 4.59
N VAL A 93 -9.36 4.52 3.50
CA VAL A 93 -9.55 5.02 2.13
C VAL A 93 -11.04 5.06 1.77
N SER A 94 -11.81 4.04 2.13
CA SER A 94 -13.26 3.99 1.91
C SER A 94 -13.98 5.16 2.58
N ARG A 95 -13.61 5.54 3.81
CA ARG A 95 -14.18 6.74 4.44
C ARG A 95 -13.84 8.01 3.68
N ILE A 96 -12.60 8.14 3.23
CA ILE A 96 -12.13 9.33 2.51
C ILE A 96 -12.82 9.46 1.16
N VAL A 97 -12.80 8.40 0.35
CA VAL A 97 -13.39 8.37 -1.00
C VAL A 97 -14.91 8.59 -0.95
N ASN A 98 -15.60 8.03 0.04
CA ASN A 98 -17.04 8.20 0.21
C ASN A 98 -17.44 9.51 0.92
N GLY A 99 -16.49 10.39 1.23
CA GLY A 99 -16.75 11.68 1.88
C GLY A 99 -17.21 11.57 3.34
N SER A 100 -16.99 10.42 3.98
CA SER A 100 -17.31 10.16 5.40
C SER A 100 -16.04 10.16 6.29
N ALA A 101 -14.99 10.87 5.86
CA ALA A 101 -13.76 11.03 6.62
C ALA A 101 -14.02 11.74 7.96
N ARG A 102 -13.28 11.35 9.00
CA ARG A 102 -13.33 12.06 10.29
C ARG A 102 -12.64 13.42 10.16
N THR A 103 -13.03 14.38 11.00
CA THR A 103 -12.33 15.67 11.08
C THR A 103 -10.84 15.47 11.31
N GLY A 104 -10.00 15.91 10.36
CA GLY A 104 -8.54 15.75 10.40
C GLY A 104 -8.00 14.51 9.67
N GLU A 105 -8.84 13.68 9.05
CA GLU A 105 -8.41 12.66 8.08
C GLU A 105 -8.37 13.29 6.68
N ASP A 106 -7.28 13.96 6.33
CA ASP A 106 -7.04 14.42 4.97
C ASP A 106 -6.43 13.29 4.11
N PRO A 107 -6.80 13.17 2.83
CA PRO A 107 -6.14 12.23 1.93
C PRO A 107 -4.64 12.57 1.81
N PRO A 108 -3.73 11.59 2.00
CA PRO A 108 -2.30 11.83 1.83
C PRO A 108 -1.91 12.11 0.37
N TYR A 109 -2.74 11.69 -0.60
CA TYR A 109 -2.51 11.89 -2.03
C TYR A 109 -3.82 12.31 -2.72
N SER A 110 -3.73 13.22 -3.68
CA SER A 110 -4.89 13.64 -4.47
C SER A 110 -5.23 12.65 -5.58
N PHE A 111 -6.43 12.77 -6.17
CA PHE A 111 -6.80 12.02 -7.37
C PHE A 111 -5.80 12.24 -8.53
N GLN A 112 -5.27 13.46 -8.68
CA GLN A 112 -4.29 13.78 -9.71
C GLN A 112 -2.95 13.11 -9.45
N ASP A 113 -2.50 13.05 -8.19
CA ASP A 113 -1.27 12.35 -7.82
C ASP A 113 -1.38 10.86 -8.16
N CYS A 114 -2.52 10.23 -7.84
CA CYS A 114 -2.75 8.83 -8.15
C CYS A 114 -2.94 8.55 -9.65
N SER A 115 -3.62 9.44 -10.37
CA SER A 115 -3.84 9.30 -11.82
C SER A 115 -2.52 9.34 -12.59
N ALA A 116 -1.59 10.20 -12.17
CA ALA A 116 -0.27 10.29 -12.76
C ALA A 116 0.51 8.96 -12.68
N LEU A 117 0.32 8.17 -11.62
CA LEU A 117 0.99 6.87 -11.44
C LEU A 117 0.54 5.80 -12.46
N ILE A 118 -0.64 5.98 -13.06
CA ILE A 118 -1.23 5.06 -14.04
C ILE A 118 -1.29 5.67 -15.46
N GLY A 119 -0.65 6.84 -15.65
CA GLY A 119 -0.56 7.53 -16.94
C GLY A 119 -1.87 8.19 -17.39
N GLN A 120 -2.72 8.61 -16.45
CA GLN A 120 -3.94 9.39 -16.71
C GLN A 120 -3.75 10.87 -16.36
#